data_AF-A0A7S3FUQ6-F1
#
_entry.id   AF-A0A7S3FUQ6-F1
#
_cell.length_a   1.000
_cell.length_b   1.000
_cell.length_c   1.000
_cell.angle_alpha   90.00
_cell.angle_beta   90.00
_cell.angle_gamma   90.00
#
_symmetry.space_group_name_H-M   'P 1'
#
loop_
_entity.id
_entity.type
_entity.pdbx_description
1 polymer ?
#
loop_
_entity_poly.entity_id
_entity_poly.type
_entity_poly.pdbx_seq_one_letter_code
_entity_poly.pdbx_strand_id
1 'polypeptide(L)'
;MLSRVHRAKQVAVQARLLHAPTRMFSSVWSDPVQARVTLPAPAFSGMAWADKQFKKISLADYAGKYVVLFFYPLDFTFVCPTEICAFNDAAAGFKETNCELIACSVDSHFTHMEYTKKPRTEGGLGEMQIPMLSDLTKSISKDYGVLTPDGAISFRGTFIIDKSGILRHSSVNDLPVGRNPHETLRLVQAFQHVDEHGEVCPANWAPGKKAMDANHSSTKTQSFWKEELAK
;
A
#
# COMPACT_ATOMS: atom_id res chain seq x y z
N MET A 1 -73.32 -41.19 5.77
CA MET A 1 -74.42 -40.27 5.42
C MET A 1 -73.99 -38.85 5.73
N LEU A 2 -74.03 -37.97 4.71
CA LEU A 2 -74.37 -36.52 4.73
C LEU A 2 -73.59 -35.60 5.71
N SER A 3 -72.62 -34.79 5.28
CA SER A 3 -72.68 -33.51 4.54
C SER A 3 -72.94 -32.26 5.39
N ARG A 4 -72.00 -31.29 5.28
CA ARG A 4 -72.13 -29.81 5.31
C ARG A 4 -72.69 -29.20 6.63
N VAL A 5 -72.16 -28.11 7.18
CA VAL A 5 -72.28 -26.71 6.70
C VAL A 5 -71.34 -25.80 7.53
N HIS A 6 -70.90 -24.71 6.89
CA HIS A 6 -70.23 -23.46 7.32
C HIS A 6 -70.35 -23.05 8.81
N ARG A 7 -69.48 -22.22 9.43
CA ARG A 7 -68.95 -20.92 8.97
C ARG A 7 -67.96 -20.35 10.02
N ALA A 8 -67.04 -19.54 9.54
CA ALA A 8 -65.97 -18.82 10.22
C ALA A 8 -66.37 -17.99 11.48
N LYS A 9 -65.44 -17.91 12.44
CA LYS A 9 -65.12 -16.68 13.18
C LYS A 9 -63.60 -16.57 13.41
N GLN A 10 -63.03 -15.51 12.87
CA GLN A 10 -61.68 -15.00 13.12
C GLN A 10 -61.48 -14.70 14.60
N VAL A 11 -60.30 -15.01 15.14
CA VAL A 11 -59.52 -14.06 15.95
C VAL A 11 -58.05 -14.26 15.59
N ALA A 12 -57.48 -13.21 15.02
CA ALA A 12 -56.08 -13.12 14.63
C ALA A 12 -55.18 -13.07 15.88
N VAL A 13 -54.16 -13.92 15.94
CA VAL A 13 -53.00 -13.74 16.81
C VAL A 13 -51.85 -13.32 15.91
N GLN A 14 -51.40 -12.09 16.12
CA GLN A 14 -50.33 -11.44 15.36
C GLN A 14 -49.06 -12.29 15.34
N ALA A 15 -48.60 -12.60 14.13
CA ALA A 15 -47.22 -13.00 13.89
C ALA A 15 -46.32 -11.80 14.24
N ARG A 16 -45.54 -11.94 15.32
CA ARG A 16 -44.46 -11.00 15.65
C ARG A 16 -43.45 -11.04 14.52
N LEU A 17 -43.34 -9.89 13.85
CA LEU A 17 -42.40 -9.62 12.78
C LEU A 17 -40.97 -9.98 13.19
N LEU A 18 -40.37 -10.84 12.36
CA LEU A 18 -38.93 -10.92 12.11
C LEU A 18 -38.40 -9.52 11.76
N HIS A 19 -37.61 -8.89 12.62
CA HIS A 19 -36.66 -7.87 12.21
C HIS A 19 -35.41 -8.00 13.09
N ALA A 20 -34.55 -8.95 12.75
CA ALA A 20 -33.14 -8.81 13.07
C ALA A 20 -32.62 -7.57 12.31
N PRO A 21 -31.86 -6.66 12.92
CA PRO A 21 -31.27 -5.56 12.18
C PRO A 21 -30.23 -6.16 11.25
N THR A 22 -30.55 -6.23 9.96
CA THR A 22 -29.56 -6.47 8.91
C THR A 22 -28.57 -5.32 9.02
N ARG A 23 -27.43 -5.52 9.68
CA ARG A 23 -26.28 -4.64 9.50
C ARG A 23 -25.99 -4.68 8.00
N MET A 24 -26.40 -3.65 7.28
CA MET A 24 -25.84 -3.37 5.96
C MET A 24 -24.35 -3.16 6.20
N PHE A 25 -23.56 -4.19 5.94
CA PHE A 25 -22.15 -4.00 5.70
C PHE A 25 -22.06 -3.08 4.49
N SER A 26 -21.62 -1.86 4.75
CA SER A 26 -21.28 -0.86 3.75
C SER A 26 -20.57 -1.53 2.57
N SER A 27 -21.05 -1.25 1.36
CA SER A 27 -20.64 -1.88 0.09
C SER A 27 -19.22 -1.51 -0.36
N VAL A 28 -18.31 -1.16 0.55
CA VAL A 28 -16.93 -0.77 0.23
C VAL A 28 -16.19 -1.92 -0.48
N TRP A 29 -16.64 -3.16 -0.27
CA TRP A 29 -16.05 -4.39 -0.82
C TRP A 29 -16.69 -4.93 -2.11
N SER A 30 -17.64 -4.23 -2.75
CA SER A 30 -18.20 -4.74 -4.01
C SER A 30 -17.21 -4.67 -5.17
N ASP A 31 -16.21 -3.78 -5.10
CA ASP A 31 -15.17 -3.70 -6.11
C ASP A 31 -13.94 -4.51 -5.65
N PRO A 32 -13.39 -5.40 -6.49
CA PRO A 32 -12.25 -6.21 -6.12
C PRO A 32 -11.00 -5.34 -5.98
N VAL A 33 -10.18 -5.63 -4.96
CA VAL A 33 -8.83 -5.07 -4.84
C VAL A 33 -8.05 -5.33 -6.13
N GLN A 34 -7.55 -4.26 -6.74
CA GLN A 34 -6.88 -4.29 -8.03
C GLN A 34 -5.38 -4.55 -7.90
N ALA A 35 -4.73 -4.01 -6.86
CA ALA A 35 -3.30 -4.21 -6.62
C ALA A 35 -2.98 -5.67 -6.30
N ARG A 36 -2.32 -6.35 -7.25
CA ARG A 36 -1.86 -7.74 -7.11
C ARG A 36 -0.44 -7.88 -7.61
N VAL A 37 0.42 -8.49 -6.80
CA VAL A 37 1.81 -8.76 -7.18
C VAL A 37 1.83 -9.56 -8.48
N THR A 38 2.79 -9.28 -9.36
CA THR A 38 2.96 -9.79 -10.73
C THR A 38 2.04 -9.19 -11.80
N LEU A 39 1.01 -8.42 -11.41
CA LEU A 39 0.16 -7.71 -12.36
C LEU A 39 0.55 -6.23 -12.46
N PRO A 40 0.11 -5.51 -13.53
CA PRO A 40 0.23 -4.06 -13.58
C PRO A 40 -0.36 -3.42 -12.31
N ALA A 41 0.37 -2.47 -11.73
CA ALA A 41 -0.14 -1.71 -10.60
C ALA A 41 -1.34 -0.85 -11.04
N PRO A 42 -2.36 -0.65 -10.18
CA PRO A 42 -3.49 0.21 -10.50
C PRO A 42 -3.00 1.62 -10.86
N ALA A 43 -3.49 2.15 -11.98
CA ALA A 43 -3.13 3.50 -12.38
C ALA A 43 -3.68 4.51 -11.37
N PHE A 44 -2.88 5.53 -11.05
CA PHE A 44 -3.33 6.65 -10.24
C PHE A 44 -2.96 7.97 -10.90
N SER A 45 -3.74 9.02 -10.62
CA SER A 45 -3.38 10.40 -10.87
C SER A 45 -4.05 11.30 -9.83
N GLY A 46 -3.33 12.31 -9.36
CA GLY A 46 -3.84 13.23 -8.36
C GLY A 46 -2.95 14.45 -8.17
N MET A 47 -3.44 15.40 -7.38
CA MET A 47 -2.64 16.54 -6.96
C MET A 47 -1.70 16.12 -5.84
N ALA A 48 -0.45 16.53 -5.92
CA ALA A 48 0.56 16.33 -4.90
C ALA A 48 1.21 17.65 -4.49
N TRP A 49 1.67 17.72 -3.25
CA TRP A 49 2.64 18.72 -2.82
C TRP A 49 4.04 18.17 -3.11
N ALA A 50 4.76 18.81 -4.04
CA ALA A 50 6.08 18.37 -4.51
C ALA A 50 6.89 19.58 -4.98
N ASP A 51 8.20 19.59 -4.74
CA ASP A 51 9.09 20.69 -5.16
C ASP A 51 8.59 22.09 -4.71
N LYS A 52 8.00 22.16 -3.51
CA LYS A 52 7.39 23.38 -2.94
C LYS A 52 6.26 23.99 -3.80
N GLN A 53 5.58 23.18 -4.60
CA GLN A 53 4.44 23.59 -5.42
C GLN A 53 3.37 22.49 -5.50
N PHE A 54 2.17 22.87 -5.94
CA PHE A 54 1.13 21.91 -6.27
C PHE A 54 1.38 21.36 -7.68
N LYS A 55 1.54 20.05 -7.79
CA LYS A 55 1.82 19.36 -9.05
C LYS A 55 0.85 18.21 -9.23
N LYS A 56 0.26 18.09 -10.42
CA LYS A 56 -0.47 16.89 -10.80
C LYS A 56 0.56 15.81 -11.17
N ILE A 57 0.47 14.66 -10.52
CA ILE A 57 1.31 13.49 -10.83
C ILE A 57 0.43 12.30 -11.17
N SER A 58 1.01 11.31 -11.83
CA SER A 58 0.41 10.04 -12.17
C SER A 58 1.46 8.94 -12.16
N LEU A 59 1.05 7.68 -12.03
CA LEU A 59 1.99 6.55 -12.09
C LEU A 59 2.78 6.54 -13.42
N ALA A 60 2.15 6.97 -14.52
CA ALA A 60 2.77 7.00 -15.84
C ALA A 60 3.96 7.98 -15.92
N ASP A 61 3.99 9.03 -15.10
CA ASP A 61 5.09 10.00 -15.06
C ASP A 61 6.41 9.38 -14.57
N TYR A 62 6.34 8.18 -14.00
CA TYR A 62 7.47 7.43 -13.44
C TYR A 62 7.90 6.25 -14.32
N ALA A 63 7.40 6.16 -15.56
CA ALA A 63 7.80 5.10 -16.50
C ALA A 63 9.34 5.00 -16.64
N GLY A 64 9.87 3.79 -16.59
CA GLY A 64 11.32 3.53 -16.62
C GLY A 64 12.03 3.66 -15.26
N LYS A 65 11.33 4.06 -14.19
CA LYS A 65 11.85 4.10 -12.82
C LYS A 65 11.12 3.09 -11.93
N TYR A 66 11.79 2.64 -10.88
CA TYR A 66 11.08 1.99 -9.79
C TYR A 66 10.27 3.04 -9.00
N VAL A 67 9.14 2.63 -8.42
CA VAL A 67 8.30 3.48 -7.57
C VAL A 67 7.97 2.74 -6.29
N VAL A 68 8.22 3.39 -5.15
CA VAL A 68 7.64 3.01 -3.87
C VAL A 68 6.47 3.95 -3.58
N LEU A 69 5.25 3.42 -3.68
CA LEU A 69 4.05 4.11 -3.23
C LEU A 69 3.73 3.62 -1.81
N PHE A 70 3.71 4.53 -0.85
CA PHE A 70 3.37 4.19 0.53
C PHE A 70 2.24 5.07 1.05
N PHE A 71 1.23 4.42 1.62
CA PHE A 71 0.06 5.05 2.20
C PHE A 71 0.28 5.31 3.68
N TYR A 72 -0.30 6.38 4.19
CA TYR A 72 -0.39 6.63 5.63
C TYR A 72 -1.81 7.11 6.01
N PRO A 73 -2.24 6.90 7.26
CA PRO A 73 -3.60 7.19 7.68
C PRO A 73 -4.07 8.64 7.44
N LEU A 74 -3.41 9.59 8.09
CA LEU A 74 -3.80 11.00 8.15
C LEU A 74 -2.61 11.90 8.49
N ASP A 75 -2.64 13.12 7.94
CA ASP A 75 -1.81 14.25 8.35
C ASP A 75 -2.08 14.64 9.82
N PHE A 76 -1.09 15.29 10.45
CA PHE A 76 -1.16 15.79 11.83
C PHE A 76 -1.50 14.75 12.91
N THR A 77 -1.08 13.50 12.70
CA THR A 77 -1.19 12.40 13.68
C THR A 77 0.18 12.06 14.30
N PHE A 78 0.34 10.86 14.87
CA PHE A 78 1.49 10.52 15.74
C PHE A 78 2.57 9.69 15.05
N VAL A 79 2.22 8.52 14.51
CA VAL A 79 3.20 7.62 13.85
C VAL A 79 3.51 8.08 12.43
N CYS A 80 2.54 8.65 11.71
CA CYS A 80 2.70 9.10 10.33
C CYS A 80 3.89 10.05 10.10
N PRO A 81 4.10 11.12 10.89
CA PRO A 81 5.26 11.99 10.67
C PRO A 81 6.58 11.26 10.83
N THR A 82 6.66 10.25 11.71
CA THR A 82 7.89 9.45 11.88
C THR A 82 8.22 8.65 10.61
N GLU A 83 7.22 8.04 9.96
CA GLU A 83 7.43 7.26 8.74
C GLU A 83 7.75 8.17 7.55
N ILE A 84 6.98 9.25 7.36
CA ILE A 84 7.19 10.18 6.24
C ILE A 84 8.58 10.81 6.34
N CYS A 85 8.99 11.26 7.53
CA CYS A 85 10.34 11.79 7.73
C CYS A 85 11.42 10.74 7.49
N ALA A 86 11.24 9.50 7.97
CA ALA A 86 12.24 8.44 7.78
C ALA A 86 12.41 8.05 6.29
N PHE A 87 11.30 7.95 5.54
CA PHE A 87 11.37 7.75 4.08
C PHE A 87 12.00 8.93 3.37
N ASN A 88 11.65 10.15 3.77
CA ASN A 88 12.22 11.37 3.22
C ASN A 88 13.74 11.46 3.45
N ASP A 89 14.21 11.11 4.64
CA ASP A 89 15.63 11.14 4.98
C ASP A 89 16.42 10.05 4.23
N ALA A 90 15.75 8.93 3.90
CA ALA A 90 16.30 7.87 3.06
C ALA A 90 16.18 8.14 1.54
N ALA A 91 15.52 9.23 1.11
CA ALA A 91 15.14 9.45 -0.29
C ALA A 91 16.35 9.49 -1.24
N ALA A 92 17.52 9.96 -0.78
CA ALA A 92 18.75 9.94 -1.58
C ALA A 92 19.14 8.52 -2.00
N GLY A 93 19.08 7.54 -1.09
CA GLY A 93 19.41 6.14 -1.39
C GLY A 93 18.43 5.51 -2.39
N PHE A 94 17.14 5.86 -2.32
CA PHE A 94 16.17 5.42 -3.33
C PHE A 94 16.49 6.04 -4.70
N LYS A 95 16.79 7.35 -4.76
CA LYS A 95 17.14 8.03 -6.01
C LYS A 95 18.41 7.46 -6.66
N GLU A 96 19.43 7.13 -5.87
CA GLU A 96 20.65 6.46 -6.35
C GLU A 96 20.35 5.10 -7.00
N THR A 97 19.31 4.41 -6.55
CA THR A 97 18.82 3.16 -7.16
C THR A 97 17.82 3.39 -8.31
N ASN A 98 17.67 4.60 -8.85
CA ASN A 98 16.64 4.93 -9.85
C ASN A 98 15.21 4.56 -9.38
N CYS A 99 14.93 4.80 -8.10
CA CYS A 99 13.64 4.58 -7.47
C CYS A 99 13.09 5.90 -6.90
N GLU A 100 11.81 6.17 -7.16
CA GLU A 100 11.11 7.34 -6.63
C GLU A 100 10.20 6.91 -5.48
N LEU A 101 10.09 7.78 -4.46
CA LEU A 101 9.18 7.59 -3.32
C LEU A 101 7.95 8.48 -3.51
N ILE A 102 6.77 7.97 -3.17
CA ILE A 102 5.52 8.75 -3.16
C ILE A 102 4.77 8.43 -1.86
N ALA A 103 4.56 9.45 -1.02
CA ALA A 103 3.68 9.36 0.14
C ALA A 103 2.25 9.64 -0.30
N CYS A 104 1.26 8.90 0.22
CA CYS A 104 -0.15 9.08 -0.14
C CYS A 104 -1.07 9.00 1.08
N SER A 105 -2.02 9.93 1.22
CA SER A 105 -3.13 9.78 2.18
C SER A 105 -4.42 10.37 1.61
N VAL A 106 -5.50 10.22 2.36
CA VAL A 106 -6.82 10.75 2.01
C VAL A 106 -6.95 12.27 2.26
N ASP A 107 -5.91 12.92 2.76
CA ASP A 107 -5.90 14.36 3.03
C ASP A 107 -5.78 15.18 1.74
N SER A 108 -6.11 16.46 1.83
CA SER A 108 -5.96 17.38 0.69
C SER A 108 -4.50 17.79 0.47
N HIS A 109 -4.14 18.14 -0.75
CA HIS A 109 -2.82 18.70 -1.06
C HIS A 109 -2.52 20.02 -0.32
N PHE A 110 -3.55 20.77 0.10
CA PHE A 110 -3.39 21.94 0.98
C PHE A 110 -2.94 21.52 2.39
N THR A 111 -3.55 20.46 2.93
CA THR A 111 -3.19 19.88 4.22
C THR A 111 -1.73 19.43 4.21
N HIS A 112 -1.31 18.72 3.17
CA HIS A 112 0.09 18.31 3.00
C HIS A 112 1.06 19.50 3.01
N MET A 113 0.76 20.55 2.23
CA MET A 113 1.57 21.77 2.20
C MET A 113 1.70 22.37 3.61
N GLU A 114 0.60 22.58 4.32
CA GLU A 114 0.63 23.11 5.69
C GLU A 114 1.41 22.19 6.64
N TYR A 115 1.32 20.87 6.45
CA TYR A 115 2.03 19.91 7.29
C TYR A 115 3.56 20.01 7.12
N THR A 116 4.04 20.28 5.90
CA THR A 116 5.47 20.53 5.65
C THR A 116 5.98 21.84 6.24
N LYS A 117 5.11 22.83 6.46
CA LYS A 117 5.50 24.09 7.12
C LYS A 117 5.71 23.91 8.62
N LYS A 118 5.05 22.93 9.23
CA LYS A 118 5.21 22.65 10.66
C LYS A 118 6.58 21.97 10.92
N PRO A 119 7.36 22.44 11.90
CA PRO A 119 8.67 21.86 12.18
C PRO A 119 8.55 20.47 12.82
N ARG A 120 9.55 19.60 12.56
CA ARG A 120 9.60 18.24 13.12
C ARG A 120 9.59 18.21 14.64
N THR A 121 10.17 19.22 15.29
CA THR A 121 10.17 19.38 16.76
C THR A 121 8.78 19.53 17.37
N GLU A 122 7.77 19.83 16.55
CA GLU A 122 6.38 19.94 16.97
C GLU A 122 5.49 18.85 16.35
N GLY A 123 6.08 17.81 15.76
CA GLY A 123 5.34 16.74 15.08
C GLY A 123 4.94 17.06 13.64
N GLY A 124 5.53 18.11 13.03
CA GLY A 124 5.43 18.40 11.60
C GLY A 124 6.42 17.60 10.75
N LEU A 125 6.47 17.89 9.45
CA LEU A 125 7.35 17.19 8.51
C LEU A 125 8.64 17.97 8.18
N GLY A 126 8.56 19.31 8.18
CA GLY A 126 9.60 20.16 7.60
C GLY A 126 9.72 20.00 6.08
N GLU A 127 10.88 20.35 5.52
CA GLU A 127 11.10 20.26 4.07
C GLU A 127 11.09 18.80 3.58
N MET A 128 10.24 18.53 2.59
CA MET A 128 10.11 17.22 1.96
C MET A 128 10.74 17.21 0.55
N GLN A 129 11.50 16.15 0.27
CA GLN A 129 12.11 15.82 -1.02
C GLN A 129 11.26 14.83 -1.84
N ILE A 130 10.22 14.28 -1.22
CA ILE A 130 9.31 13.30 -1.80
C ILE A 130 7.94 13.95 -2.04
N PRO A 131 7.26 13.62 -3.15
CA PRO A 131 5.88 14.06 -3.37
C PRO A 131 4.92 13.47 -2.33
N MET A 132 4.01 14.30 -1.85
CA MET A 132 2.86 13.91 -1.02
C MET A 132 1.58 13.99 -1.85
N LEU A 133 1.08 12.83 -2.29
CA LEU A 133 -0.09 12.65 -3.13
C LEU A 133 -1.38 12.67 -2.31
N SER A 134 -2.32 13.52 -2.74
CA SER A 134 -3.66 13.61 -2.17
C SER A 134 -4.61 12.64 -2.85
N ASP A 135 -5.17 11.72 -2.08
CA ASP A 135 -6.24 10.79 -2.47
C ASP A 135 -7.58 11.22 -1.84
N LEU A 136 -7.98 12.47 -2.06
CA LEU A 136 -9.19 13.04 -1.48
C LEU A 136 -10.48 12.27 -1.86
N THR A 137 -10.45 11.60 -3.02
CA THR A 137 -11.56 10.75 -3.50
C THR A 137 -11.56 9.35 -2.89
N LYS A 138 -10.46 8.94 -2.25
CA LYS A 138 -10.22 7.62 -1.66
C LYS A 138 -10.16 6.48 -2.68
N SER A 139 -10.13 6.80 -3.98
CA SER A 139 -10.12 5.82 -5.06
C SER A 139 -8.78 5.10 -5.14
N ILE A 140 -7.67 5.82 -4.93
CA ILE A 140 -6.33 5.23 -4.99
C ILE A 140 -6.17 4.23 -3.83
N SER A 141 -6.56 4.62 -2.62
CA SER A 141 -6.51 3.77 -1.43
C SER A 141 -7.42 2.55 -1.57
N LYS A 142 -8.57 2.70 -2.23
CA LYS A 142 -9.49 1.59 -2.54
C LYS A 142 -8.88 0.63 -3.56
N ASP A 143 -8.35 1.13 -4.67
CA ASP A 143 -7.78 0.30 -5.75
C ASP A 143 -6.55 -0.49 -5.27
N TYR A 144 -5.77 0.12 -4.38
CA TYR A 144 -4.64 -0.54 -3.71
C TYR A 144 -5.05 -1.41 -2.51
N GLY A 145 -6.34 -1.44 -2.14
CA GLY A 145 -6.87 -2.34 -1.10
C GLY A 145 -6.45 -1.97 0.32
N VAL A 146 -6.13 -0.70 0.57
CA VAL A 146 -5.65 -0.21 1.88
C VAL A 146 -6.62 0.73 2.57
N LEU A 147 -7.72 1.11 1.92
CA LEU A 147 -8.78 1.89 2.56
C LEU A 147 -9.46 1.06 3.67
N THR A 148 -9.68 1.66 4.84
CA THR A 148 -10.35 1.01 5.96
C THR A 148 -11.79 0.61 5.61
N PRO A 149 -12.37 -0.43 6.24
CA PRO A 149 -13.71 -0.90 5.89
C PRO A 149 -14.84 0.14 6.03
N ASP A 150 -14.65 1.14 6.89
CA ASP A 150 -15.56 2.28 7.06
C ASP A 150 -15.34 3.41 6.05
N GLY A 151 -14.31 3.29 5.19
CA GLY A 151 -13.94 4.26 4.18
C GLY A 151 -13.33 5.54 4.76
N ALA A 152 -12.86 5.53 6.01
CA ALA A 152 -12.37 6.74 6.67
C ALA A 152 -10.96 7.13 6.23
N ILE A 153 -10.01 6.19 6.32
CA ILE A 153 -8.55 6.41 6.22
C ILE A 153 -7.88 5.23 5.55
N SER A 154 -6.58 5.31 5.30
CA SER A 154 -5.79 4.21 4.76
C SER A 154 -4.98 3.50 5.84
N PHE A 155 -4.87 2.17 5.75
CA PHE A 155 -3.84 1.40 6.45
C PHE A 155 -2.44 1.78 5.96
N ARG A 156 -1.42 1.33 6.68
CA ARG A 156 -0.01 1.59 6.35
C ARG A 156 0.47 0.62 5.26
N GLY A 157 -0.02 0.83 4.04
CA GLY A 157 0.34 0.04 2.86
C GLY A 157 1.61 0.53 2.18
N THR A 158 2.49 -0.36 1.75
CA THR A 158 3.68 -0.06 0.94
C THR A 158 3.72 -0.97 -0.28
N PHE A 159 3.93 -0.36 -1.44
CA PHE A 159 3.91 -1.04 -2.74
C PHE A 159 5.17 -0.70 -3.52
N ILE A 160 5.87 -1.73 -4.01
CA ILE A 160 7.05 -1.56 -4.88
C ILE A 160 6.64 -1.92 -6.29
N ILE A 161 6.72 -0.95 -7.19
CA ILE A 161 6.34 -1.04 -8.59
C ILE A 161 7.61 -0.91 -9.43
N ASP A 162 7.82 -1.82 -10.38
CA ASP A 162 9.02 -1.80 -11.21
C ASP A 162 8.94 -0.81 -12.38
N LYS A 163 10.05 -0.71 -13.13
CA LYS A 163 10.21 0.15 -14.31
C LYS A 163 9.17 -0.06 -15.42
N SER A 164 8.49 -1.21 -15.44
CA SER A 164 7.45 -1.56 -16.41
C SER A 164 6.04 -1.36 -15.86
N GLY A 165 5.91 -0.80 -14.65
CA GLY A 165 4.63 -0.60 -13.98
C GLY A 165 4.05 -1.86 -13.34
N ILE A 166 4.84 -2.93 -13.18
CA ILE A 166 4.37 -4.18 -12.55
C ILE A 166 4.57 -4.10 -11.04
N LEU A 167 3.55 -4.49 -10.27
CA LEU A 167 3.63 -4.56 -8.81
C LEU A 167 4.49 -5.76 -8.39
N ARG A 168 5.58 -5.53 -7.66
CA ARG A 168 6.54 -6.57 -7.24
C ARG A 168 6.43 -6.94 -5.77
N HIS A 169 5.99 -6.01 -4.93
CA HIS A 169 5.81 -6.24 -3.50
C HIS A 169 4.65 -5.42 -2.96
N SER A 170 3.94 -5.99 -1.99
CA SER A 170 2.95 -5.31 -1.17
C SER A 170 3.11 -5.74 0.28
N SER A 171 3.07 -4.78 1.19
CA SER A 171 2.95 -5.00 2.64
C SER A 171 1.93 -4.03 3.22
N VAL A 172 1.19 -4.47 4.23
CA VAL A 172 0.18 -3.65 4.92
C VAL A 172 0.35 -3.86 6.41
N ASN A 173 0.70 -2.80 7.12
CA ASN A 173 0.68 -2.78 8.58
C ASN A 173 -0.66 -2.22 9.08
N ASP A 174 -1.12 -2.73 10.21
CA ASP A 174 -2.17 -2.07 10.99
C ASP A 174 -1.67 -0.70 11.50
N LEU A 175 -2.61 0.15 11.91
CA LEU A 175 -2.37 1.53 12.30
C LEU A 175 -1.31 1.75 13.39
N PRO A 176 -1.13 0.91 14.42
CA PRO A 176 -0.19 1.23 15.51
C PRO A 176 1.28 0.90 15.19
N VAL A 177 1.59 0.20 14.09
CA VAL A 177 2.96 -0.31 13.82
C VAL A 177 3.58 0.38 12.60
N GLY A 178 4.62 1.18 12.84
CA GLY A 178 5.40 1.84 11.77
C GLY A 178 6.21 0.86 10.92
N ARG A 179 6.54 1.28 9.71
CA ARG A 179 7.35 0.54 8.72
C ARG A 179 8.81 0.92 8.79
N ASN A 180 9.64 0.11 8.12
CA ASN A 180 11.08 0.32 8.02
C ASN A 180 11.49 0.69 6.58
N PRO A 181 11.93 1.93 6.32
CA PRO A 181 12.43 2.35 5.00
C PRO A 181 13.65 1.55 4.53
N HIS A 182 14.51 1.08 5.43
CA HIS A 182 15.68 0.28 5.05
C HIS A 182 15.30 -1.09 4.49
N GLU A 183 14.26 -1.73 5.04
CA GLU A 183 13.75 -2.98 4.47
C GLU A 183 13.12 -2.73 3.10
N THR A 184 12.43 -1.59 2.94
CA THR A 184 11.85 -1.21 1.65
C THR A 184 12.94 -0.99 0.60
N LEU A 185 14.04 -0.28 0.96
CA LEU A 185 15.19 -0.09 0.08
C LEU A 185 15.89 -1.41 -0.26
N ARG A 186 16.07 -2.30 0.73
CA ARG A 186 16.65 -3.64 0.51
C ARG A 186 15.82 -4.44 -0.50
N LEU A 187 14.50 -4.39 -0.40
CA LEU A 187 13.60 -5.05 -1.35
C LEU A 187 13.69 -4.45 -2.76
N VAL A 188 13.75 -3.12 -2.89
CA VAL A 188 13.98 -2.45 -4.19
C VAL A 188 15.28 -2.97 -4.82
N GLN A 189 16.38 -2.95 -4.07
CA GLN A 189 17.68 -3.43 -4.53
C GLN A 189 17.66 -4.91 -4.90
N ALA A 190 16.90 -5.74 -4.16
CA ALA A 190 16.75 -7.16 -4.47
C ALA A 190 16.03 -7.38 -5.80
N PHE A 191 14.90 -6.69 -6.04
CA PHE A 191 14.20 -6.80 -7.31
C PHE A 191 15.03 -6.29 -8.48
N GLN A 192 15.80 -5.22 -8.29
CA GLN A 192 16.73 -4.72 -9.30
C GLN A 192 17.85 -5.72 -9.62
N HIS A 193 18.42 -6.37 -8.60
CA HIS A 193 19.41 -7.43 -8.79
C HIS A 193 18.83 -8.58 -9.64
N VAL A 194 17.62 -9.03 -9.32
CA VAL A 194 16.92 -10.08 -10.07
C VAL A 194 16.66 -9.64 -11.52
N ASP A 195 16.18 -8.41 -11.73
CA ASP A 195 15.90 -7.87 -13.07
C ASP A 195 17.15 -7.74 -13.93
N GLU A 196 18.31 -7.44 -13.32
CA GLU A 196 19.58 -7.25 -14.01
C GLU A 196 20.32 -8.57 -14.29
N HIS A 197 20.32 -9.49 -13.32
CA HIS A 197 21.17 -10.70 -13.37
C HIS A 197 20.39 -11.98 -13.70
N GLY A 198 19.05 -11.99 -13.60
CA GLY A 198 18.24 -13.20 -13.76
C GLY A 198 18.40 -14.22 -12.62
N GLU A 199 18.99 -13.79 -11.51
CA GLU A 199 19.23 -14.60 -10.31
C GLU A 199 18.04 -14.54 -9.35
N VAL A 200 18.11 -15.26 -8.23
CA VAL A 200 17.18 -15.15 -7.11
C VAL A 200 17.89 -14.75 -5.83
N CYS A 201 17.25 -13.85 -5.08
CA CYS A 201 17.76 -13.35 -3.82
C CYS A 201 17.24 -14.21 -2.63
N PRO A 202 18.11 -14.84 -1.84
CA PRO A 202 17.72 -15.61 -0.65
C PRO A 202 17.15 -14.73 0.48
N ALA A 203 16.67 -15.37 1.55
CA ALA A 203 16.25 -14.67 2.76
C ALA A 203 17.39 -13.80 3.33
N ASN A 204 17.04 -12.62 3.84
CA ASN A 204 17.99 -11.62 4.36
C ASN A 204 19.03 -11.14 3.34
N TRP A 205 18.83 -11.36 2.04
CA TRP A 205 19.73 -10.88 1.01
C TRP A 205 19.84 -9.34 1.04
N ALA A 206 21.05 -8.83 0.85
CA ALA A 206 21.35 -7.41 0.72
C ALA A 206 22.44 -7.25 -0.36
N PRO A 207 22.65 -6.03 -0.90
CA PRO A 207 23.71 -5.77 -1.88
C PRO A 207 25.06 -6.34 -1.44
N GLY A 208 25.74 -7.02 -2.36
CA GLY A 208 27.02 -7.69 -2.12
C GLY A 208 26.94 -9.06 -1.45
N LYS A 209 25.74 -9.52 -1.02
CA LYS A 209 25.55 -10.90 -0.54
C LYS A 209 25.34 -11.87 -1.69
N LYS A 210 25.68 -13.14 -1.46
CA LYS A 210 25.53 -14.22 -2.45
C LYS A 210 24.05 -14.40 -2.81
N ALA A 211 23.78 -14.42 -4.11
CA ALA A 211 22.50 -14.82 -4.70
C ALA A 211 22.63 -16.24 -5.30
N MET A 212 21.53 -16.78 -5.83
CA MET A 212 21.47 -18.12 -6.41
C MET A 212 20.88 -18.07 -7.81
N ASP A 213 21.08 -19.12 -8.60
CA ASP A 213 20.29 -19.33 -9.80
C ASP A 213 19.01 -20.10 -9.43
N ALA A 214 17.92 -19.84 -10.15
CA ALA A 214 16.67 -20.60 -10.03
C ALA A 214 16.77 -22.01 -10.66
N ASN A 215 17.87 -22.72 -10.41
CA ASN A 215 18.16 -24.04 -10.94
C ASN A 215 18.92 -24.90 -9.90
N HIS A 216 18.37 -26.06 -9.56
CA HIS A 216 18.96 -27.01 -8.60
C HIS A 216 20.29 -27.60 -9.08
N SER A 217 20.52 -27.68 -10.39
CA SER A 217 21.77 -28.18 -10.95
C SER A 217 22.85 -27.10 -11.12
N SER A 218 22.55 -25.83 -10.80
CA SER A 218 23.56 -24.77 -10.89
C SER A 218 24.64 -24.96 -9.84
N THR A 219 25.90 -24.88 -10.27
CA THR A 219 27.06 -24.86 -9.38
C THR A 219 26.96 -23.71 -8.36
N LYS A 220 26.47 -22.53 -8.79
CA LYS A 220 26.29 -21.35 -7.92
C LYS A 220 25.30 -21.64 -6.80
N THR A 221 24.15 -22.24 -7.14
CA THR A 221 23.11 -22.62 -6.16
C THR A 221 23.58 -23.72 -5.22
N GLN A 222 24.27 -24.74 -5.74
CA GLN A 222 24.83 -25.82 -4.91
C GLN A 222 25.91 -25.31 -3.95
N SER A 223 26.78 -24.39 -4.38
CA SER A 223 27.76 -23.73 -3.50
C SER A 223 27.07 -22.90 -2.44
N PHE A 224 26.03 -22.12 -2.79
CA PHE A 224 25.27 -21.35 -1.81
C PHE A 224 24.71 -22.24 -0.70
N TRP A 225 24.09 -23.38 -1.04
CA TRP A 225 23.54 -24.26 -0.02
C TRP A 225 24.60 -24.85 0.92
N LYS A 226 25.76 -25.23 0.39
CA LYS A 226 26.85 -25.78 1.20
C LYS A 226 27.49 -24.72 2.10
N GLU A 227 27.63 -23.50 1.60
CA GLU A 227 28.42 -22.47 2.26
C GLU A 227 27.61 -21.49 3.10
N GLU A 228 26.34 -21.24 2.77
CA GLU A 228 25.51 -20.24 3.44
C GLU A 228 24.31 -20.87 4.15
N LEU A 229 23.63 -21.85 3.53
CA LEU A 229 22.42 -22.44 4.12
C LEU A 229 22.71 -23.51 5.17
N ALA A 230 23.79 -24.29 5.01
CA ALA A 230 24.13 -25.40 5.91
C ALA A 230 24.86 -24.98 7.20
N LYS A 231 25.09 -23.67 7.41
CA LYS A 231 25.68 -23.11 8.62
C LYS A 231 24.61 -22.86 9.68
#